data_AF-A0A254RF28-F1
#
_entry.id   AF-A0A254RF28-F1
#
_cell.length_a   1.000
_cell.length_b   1.000
_cell.length_c   1.000
_cell.angle_alpha   90.00
_cell.angle_beta   90.00
_cell.angle_gamma   90.00
#
_symmetry.space_group_name_H-M   'P 1'
#
loop_
_entity.id
_entity.type
_entity.pdbx_description
1 polymer ?
#
loop_
_entity_poly.entity_id
_entity_poly.type
_entity_poly.pdbx_seq_one_letter_code
_entity_poly.pdbx_strand_id
1 'polypeptide(L)'
;MRFVMKENETLFKAWSGFLQQESILNEDDLKNLQDVSFCRNHNFLGRYNIPVILLKSVVENDHKYDGRLYKRFFLFDKYSISNDWYHSETETNRRDFFRWFVDLCKQRGVYNKVPQIIIEEAESSDNGKKNDLFKNNTVKDKQKTKNTGVMSYSQNILFGAPGTGKSFKIDDPEKGYGLKNVDESRKFRTTFHPDYDYAQFVGAYKPQKNQVANKALNKNELTAILKEMKDGNNYPIHKFSALYSDSLLKLSNAEQIEIIKEADSPESMAVELKKGIAVGEYLKEKIDGGSITYSFVPQVFAKAYAAAWKQYFAAGNVSTVDNQVYLVIEEINRGNCAQIFGDIFQLLDRDSAGFSQYAIDADCDFAEWLKENGIGDGKLKLPPNLNILATMNTSDQSLFPMDSAFKRRFDWEYVPISFTDEEGNEKEAAKYEIDIPDANGKNYLWQNFVEAVNDKILDLTESEDKQLGEFFIKPDNGNIISKERFLGKVMFYLWSEVCKDEHKNGSFFRAKINDKEDFFTFQDLYKKKDLLKLFMDGLLAPKN
;
A
#
# COMPACT_ATOMS: atom_id res chain seq x y z
N MET A 1 21.27 -19.72 -31.96
CA MET A 1 22.45 -20.06 -31.13
C MET A 1 21.94 -20.63 -29.81
N ARG A 2 22.43 -21.79 -29.34
CA ARG A 2 22.02 -22.40 -28.05
C ARG A 2 23.16 -22.27 -27.06
N PHE A 3 22.96 -21.53 -25.98
CA PHE A 3 23.84 -21.54 -24.81
C PHE A 3 23.12 -22.24 -23.67
N VAL A 4 23.85 -23.05 -22.90
CA VAL A 4 23.35 -23.65 -21.66
C VAL A 4 24.27 -23.15 -20.56
N MET A 5 23.77 -22.21 -19.74
CA MET A 5 24.50 -21.64 -18.61
C MET A 5 24.00 -22.32 -17.33
N LYS A 6 24.88 -22.98 -16.59
CA LYS A 6 24.58 -23.45 -15.24
C LYS A 6 24.69 -22.28 -14.24
N GLU A 7 23.61 -22.06 -13.51
CA GLU A 7 23.52 -21.49 -12.15
C GLU A 7 24.23 -20.15 -11.85
N ASN A 8 24.06 -19.11 -12.67
CA ASN A 8 24.27 -17.74 -12.15
C ASN A 8 23.26 -16.73 -12.78
N GLU A 9 22.07 -16.66 -12.19
CA GLU A 9 20.95 -15.82 -12.64
C GLU A 9 21.29 -14.32 -12.59
N THR A 10 22.13 -13.92 -11.63
CA THR A 10 22.60 -12.54 -11.46
C THR A 10 23.50 -12.08 -12.61
N LEU A 11 24.50 -12.90 -12.98
CA LEU A 11 25.38 -12.61 -14.11
C LEU A 11 24.58 -12.48 -15.42
N PHE A 12 23.58 -13.34 -15.60
CA PHE A 12 22.73 -13.31 -16.79
C PHE A 12 21.86 -12.06 -16.86
N LYS A 13 21.15 -11.69 -15.77
CA LYS A 13 20.33 -10.46 -15.72
C LYS A 13 21.17 -9.22 -16.00
N ALA A 14 22.40 -9.18 -15.49
CA ALA A 14 23.34 -8.10 -15.78
C ALA A 14 23.71 -8.05 -17.27
N TRP A 15 24.03 -9.18 -17.88
CA TRP A 15 24.39 -9.25 -19.30
C TRP A 15 23.22 -8.93 -20.24
N SER A 16 22.03 -9.52 -20.00
CA SER A 16 20.85 -9.28 -20.82
C SER A 16 20.34 -7.84 -20.70
N GLY A 17 20.37 -7.28 -19.49
CA GLY A 17 19.98 -5.88 -19.26
C GLY A 17 20.92 -4.91 -19.97
N PHE A 18 22.24 -5.16 -19.91
CA PHE A 18 23.24 -4.37 -20.62
C PHE A 18 23.05 -4.41 -22.15
N LEU A 19 22.80 -5.60 -22.72
CA LEU A 19 22.55 -5.74 -24.16
C LEU A 19 21.28 -5.01 -24.62
N GLN A 20 20.20 -5.05 -23.83
CA GLN A 20 18.96 -4.34 -24.14
C GLN A 20 19.11 -2.82 -24.10
N GLN A 21 19.99 -2.30 -23.24
CA GLN A 21 20.24 -0.87 -23.11
C GLN A 21 21.13 -0.32 -24.23
N GLU A 22 22.16 -1.06 -24.63
CA GLU A 22 23.23 -0.51 -25.50
C GLU A 22 23.18 -1.01 -26.95
N SER A 23 22.25 -1.90 -27.33
CA SER A 23 22.06 -2.40 -28.72
C SER A 23 23.36 -2.85 -29.41
N ILE A 24 24.15 -3.68 -28.73
CA ILE A 24 25.59 -3.88 -29.00
C ILE A 24 25.88 -4.82 -30.17
N LEU A 25 25.03 -5.81 -30.45
CA LEU A 25 25.30 -6.87 -31.42
C LEU A 25 24.66 -6.56 -32.78
N ASN A 26 25.47 -6.54 -33.86
CA ASN A 26 24.99 -6.41 -35.23
C ASN A 26 25.06 -7.74 -36.02
N GLU A 27 24.63 -7.70 -37.28
CA GLU A 27 24.52 -8.87 -38.15
C GLU A 27 25.88 -9.54 -38.45
N ASP A 28 26.97 -8.77 -38.51
CA ASP A 28 28.32 -9.27 -38.77
C ASP A 28 28.98 -9.85 -37.49
N ASP A 29 28.66 -9.30 -36.31
CA ASP A 29 29.07 -9.85 -35.02
C ASP A 29 28.45 -11.25 -34.79
N LEU A 30 27.20 -11.44 -35.24
CA LEU A 30 26.48 -12.72 -35.22
C LEU A 30 27.01 -13.72 -36.26
N LYS A 31 27.58 -13.27 -37.38
CA LYS A 31 28.26 -14.13 -38.37
C LYS A 31 29.63 -14.59 -37.86
N ASN A 32 30.42 -13.72 -37.25
CA ASN A 32 31.71 -14.08 -36.65
C ASN A 32 31.56 -15.07 -35.48
N LEU A 33 30.40 -15.06 -34.80
CA LEU A 33 30.00 -16.05 -33.80
C LEU A 33 29.74 -17.45 -34.41
N GLN A 34 29.43 -17.56 -35.71
CA GLN A 34 29.34 -18.85 -36.43
C GLN A 34 30.71 -19.45 -36.75
N ASP A 35 31.75 -18.61 -36.89
CA ASP A 35 33.14 -19.03 -37.13
C ASP A 35 33.89 -19.45 -35.86
N VAL A 36 33.33 -19.18 -34.67
CA VAL A 36 33.73 -19.87 -33.44
C VAL A 36 33.27 -21.32 -33.61
N SER A 37 34.20 -22.21 -33.92
CA SER A 37 33.93 -23.58 -34.36
C SER A 37 33.05 -24.37 -33.37
N PHE A 38 31.75 -24.47 -33.67
CA PHE A 38 30.83 -25.41 -33.03
C PHE A 38 30.27 -26.36 -34.08
N CYS A 39 30.75 -27.60 -34.03
CA CYS A 39 30.24 -28.83 -34.62
C CYS A 39 29.29 -28.69 -35.83
N ARG A 40 29.88 -28.88 -37.02
CA ARG A 40 29.21 -29.21 -38.30
C ARG A 40 28.03 -30.19 -38.09
N ASN A 41 26.85 -29.80 -38.55
CA ASN A 41 26.09 -30.70 -39.42
C ASN A 41 25.26 -29.90 -40.43
N HIS A 42 25.53 -30.20 -41.70
CA HIS A 42 24.93 -29.62 -42.89
C HIS A 42 23.46 -30.04 -43.03
N ASN A 43 22.65 -29.15 -43.62
CA ASN A 43 21.39 -29.40 -44.38
C ASN A 43 20.13 -28.63 -43.96
N PHE A 44 20.21 -27.36 -43.54
CA PHE A 44 18.94 -26.61 -43.31
C PHE A 44 18.87 -25.14 -43.76
N LEU A 45 19.94 -24.53 -44.29
CA LEU A 45 19.97 -23.10 -44.63
C LEU A 45 19.75 -22.81 -46.13
N GLY A 46 18.80 -23.52 -46.76
CA GLY A 46 18.60 -23.45 -48.23
C GLY A 46 17.40 -22.65 -48.71
N ARG A 47 16.50 -22.17 -47.84
CA ARG A 47 15.30 -21.42 -48.25
C ARG A 47 14.98 -20.39 -47.18
N TYR A 48 14.47 -19.23 -47.60
CA TYR A 48 14.05 -18.08 -46.79
C TYR A 48 15.11 -16.96 -46.64
N ASN A 49 15.08 -16.04 -47.60
CA ASN A 49 15.47 -14.64 -47.41
C ASN A 49 14.47 -14.00 -46.43
N ILE A 50 14.94 -13.52 -45.27
CA ILE A 50 14.12 -12.79 -44.28
C ILE A 50 14.87 -11.51 -43.89
N PRO A 51 14.22 -10.32 -43.89
CA PRO A 51 14.82 -9.08 -43.44
C PRO A 51 14.85 -9.00 -41.90
N VAL A 52 16.02 -8.67 -41.36
CA VAL A 52 16.37 -8.69 -39.93
C VAL A 52 15.84 -7.45 -39.19
N ILE A 53 15.14 -7.64 -38.06
CA ILE A 53 14.74 -6.58 -37.13
C ILE A 53 15.25 -6.90 -35.71
N LEU A 54 15.85 -5.89 -35.10
CA LEU A 54 16.24 -5.69 -33.69
C LEU A 54 15.64 -6.67 -32.66
N LEU A 55 16.54 -7.28 -31.88
CA LEU A 55 16.32 -8.05 -30.65
C LEU A 55 15.24 -7.42 -29.75
N LYS A 56 14.07 -8.06 -29.63
CA LYS A 56 12.96 -7.58 -28.78
C LYS A 56 12.65 -8.45 -27.55
N SER A 57 13.19 -9.65 -27.44
CA SER A 57 13.01 -10.46 -26.22
C SER A 57 13.99 -11.63 -26.14
N VAL A 58 14.38 -11.96 -24.91
CA VAL A 58 15.01 -13.23 -24.54
C VAL A 58 13.96 -14.00 -23.75
N VAL A 59 13.57 -15.19 -24.22
CA VAL A 59 12.59 -16.02 -23.52
C VAL A 59 13.33 -17.16 -22.83
N GLU A 60 13.01 -17.33 -21.55
CA GLU A 60 13.53 -18.38 -20.68
C GLU A 60 12.53 -19.54 -20.63
N ASN A 61 13.00 -20.76 -20.83
CA ASN A 61 12.21 -21.96 -20.57
C ASN A 61 13.05 -22.95 -19.75
N ASP A 62 12.50 -23.36 -18.62
CA ASP A 62 13.07 -24.40 -17.77
C ASP A 62 12.70 -25.77 -18.33
N HIS A 63 13.70 -26.64 -18.50
CA HIS A 63 13.46 -28.02 -18.91
C HIS A 63 14.22 -28.99 -17.99
N LYS A 64 13.52 -29.99 -17.46
CA LYS A 64 14.15 -31.11 -16.75
C LYS A 64 14.49 -32.21 -17.73
N TYR A 65 15.75 -32.63 -17.75
CA TYR A 65 16.19 -33.82 -18.48
C TYR A 65 17.19 -34.57 -17.59
N ASP A 66 17.03 -35.89 -17.47
CA ASP A 66 17.87 -36.75 -16.61
C ASP A 66 18.05 -36.23 -15.16
N GLY A 67 16.98 -35.73 -14.55
CA GLY A 67 16.99 -35.23 -13.16
C GLY A 67 17.74 -33.90 -12.94
N ARG A 68 18.31 -33.30 -14.00
CA ARG A 68 19.02 -32.01 -13.94
C ARG A 68 18.19 -30.92 -14.61
N LEU A 69 18.19 -29.72 -14.01
CA LEU A 69 17.50 -28.55 -14.56
C LEU A 69 18.41 -27.89 -15.61
N TYR A 70 17.94 -27.80 -16.84
CA TYR A 70 18.63 -27.10 -17.93
C TYR A 70 17.77 -25.91 -18.35
N LYS A 71 18.37 -24.72 -18.36
CA LYS A 71 17.74 -23.52 -18.92
C LYS A 71 18.03 -23.46 -20.41
N ARG A 72 16.98 -23.47 -21.24
CA ARG A 72 17.08 -23.22 -22.69
C ARG A 72 16.77 -21.76 -22.96
N PHE A 73 17.58 -21.16 -23.84
CA PHE A 73 17.38 -19.79 -24.27
C PHE A 73 17.19 -19.74 -25.78
N PHE A 74 16.18 -18.99 -26.22
CA PHE A 74 15.89 -18.74 -27.63
C PHE A 74 16.14 -17.26 -27.94
N LEU A 75 16.94 -17.00 -28.98
CA LEU A 75 16.91 -15.71 -29.69
C LEU A 75 15.86 -15.84 -30.78
N PHE A 76 14.75 -15.12 -30.65
CA PHE A 76 13.69 -15.10 -31.66
C PHE A 76 13.94 -13.96 -32.65
N ASP A 77 13.91 -14.29 -33.95
CA ASP A 77 13.53 -13.34 -35.00
C ASP A 77 12.03 -13.53 -35.28
N LYS A 78 11.34 -12.44 -35.61
CA LYS A 78 9.88 -12.26 -35.54
C LYS A 78 9.08 -13.14 -36.51
N TYR A 79 9.71 -14.01 -37.32
CA TYR A 79 9.03 -14.78 -38.36
C TYR A 79 9.61 -16.19 -38.65
N SER A 80 9.88 -17.03 -37.65
CA SER A 80 9.77 -18.50 -37.87
C SER A 80 9.67 -19.30 -36.55
N ILE A 81 8.77 -20.28 -36.54
CA ILE A 81 8.75 -21.36 -35.56
C ILE A 81 9.39 -22.57 -36.25
N SER A 82 10.50 -23.08 -35.74
CA SER A 82 10.92 -24.46 -36.04
C SER A 82 11.27 -25.18 -34.73
N ASN A 83 10.66 -26.35 -34.56
CA ASN A 83 10.90 -27.28 -33.47
C ASN A 83 11.90 -28.32 -33.97
N ASP A 84 13.17 -28.25 -33.57
CA ASP A 84 14.07 -29.40 -33.63
C ASP A 84 15.16 -29.37 -32.55
N TRP A 85 15.57 -30.56 -32.12
CA TRP A 85 16.41 -30.80 -30.94
C TRP A 85 17.89 -31.00 -31.33
N TYR A 86 18.79 -30.21 -30.75
CA TYR A 86 20.24 -30.42 -30.77
C TYR A 86 20.79 -30.60 -29.35
N HIS A 87 21.61 -31.63 -29.14
CA HIS A 87 22.46 -31.84 -27.97
C HIS A 87 23.91 -31.77 -28.44
N SER A 88 24.73 -30.94 -27.78
CA SER A 88 26.17 -30.88 -27.98
C SER A 88 26.80 -31.08 -26.61
N GLU A 89 27.53 -32.18 -26.46
CA GLU A 89 28.13 -32.66 -25.21
C GLU A 89 29.42 -31.94 -24.77
N THR A 90 29.81 -30.86 -25.45
CA THR A 90 30.98 -30.07 -25.06
C THR A 90 30.54 -28.76 -24.43
N GLU A 91 30.73 -28.63 -23.11
CA GLU A 91 30.70 -27.36 -22.36
C GLU A 91 31.70 -26.41 -23.02
N THR A 92 31.21 -25.57 -23.93
CA THR A 92 32.01 -24.49 -24.45
C THR A 92 32.20 -23.45 -23.39
N ASN A 93 33.47 -23.14 -23.15
CA ASN A 93 33.97 -22.48 -21.96
C ASN A 93 33.33 -21.10 -21.84
N ARG A 94 32.35 -20.98 -20.92
CA ARG A 94 31.57 -19.76 -20.59
C ARG A 94 32.46 -18.51 -20.47
N ARG A 95 33.67 -18.69 -19.95
CA ARG A 95 34.68 -17.64 -19.80
C ARG A 95 35.18 -17.10 -21.13
N ASP A 96 35.49 -17.96 -22.10
CA ASP A 96 36.03 -17.54 -23.40
C ASP A 96 35.02 -16.69 -24.16
N PHE A 97 33.72 -17.01 -23.99
CA PHE A 97 32.63 -16.19 -24.49
C PHE A 97 32.61 -14.79 -23.84
N PHE A 98 32.65 -14.70 -22.51
CA PHE A 98 32.62 -13.39 -21.84
C PHE A 98 33.90 -12.57 -22.08
N ARG A 99 35.05 -13.21 -22.25
CA ARG A 99 36.30 -12.54 -22.64
C ARG A 99 36.18 -11.93 -24.04
N TRP A 100 35.71 -12.69 -25.02
CA TRP A 100 35.42 -12.17 -26.36
C TRP A 100 34.43 -10.99 -26.30
N PHE A 101 33.35 -11.14 -25.54
CA PHE A 101 32.32 -10.11 -25.41
C PHE A 101 32.85 -8.81 -24.79
N VAL A 102 33.66 -8.92 -23.73
CA VAL A 102 34.30 -7.77 -23.08
C VAL A 102 35.25 -7.07 -24.06
N ASP A 103 36.02 -7.81 -24.85
CA ASP A 103 36.93 -7.23 -25.84
C ASP A 103 36.18 -6.54 -27.00
N LEU A 104 35.03 -7.09 -27.42
CA LEU A 104 34.12 -6.41 -28.36
C LEU A 104 33.61 -5.08 -27.80
N CYS A 105 33.23 -5.04 -26.51
CA CYS A 105 32.79 -3.81 -25.85
C CYS A 105 33.91 -2.75 -25.75
N LYS A 106 35.17 -3.18 -25.58
CA LYS A 106 36.34 -2.28 -25.64
C LYS A 106 36.51 -1.68 -27.03
N GLN A 107 36.41 -2.48 -28.08
CA GLN A 107 36.53 -2.02 -29.47
C GLN A 107 35.44 -1.00 -29.84
N ARG A 108 34.23 -1.15 -29.26
CA ARG A 108 33.09 -0.26 -29.49
C ARG A 108 33.05 0.97 -28.56
N GLY A 109 34.01 1.12 -27.66
CA GLY A 109 34.10 2.27 -26.75
C GLY A 109 33.05 2.29 -25.64
N VAL A 110 32.38 1.18 -25.35
CA VAL A 110 31.32 1.05 -24.31
C VAL A 110 31.77 0.23 -23.10
N TYR A 111 33.06 -0.10 -23.01
CA TYR A 111 33.63 -0.92 -21.93
C TYR A 111 33.34 -0.38 -20.53
N ASN A 112 33.38 0.94 -20.35
CA ASN A 112 33.12 1.61 -19.06
C ASN A 112 31.69 1.42 -18.53
N LYS A 113 30.78 0.91 -19.37
CA LYS A 113 29.39 0.60 -19.00
C LYS A 113 29.15 -0.88 -18.78
N VAL A 114 30.12 -1.75 -19.06
CA VAL A 114 29.96 -3.20 -18.89
C VAL A 114 29.83 -3.50 -17.39
N PRO A 115 28.78 -4.22 -16.96
CA PRO A 115 28.62 -4.63 -15.57
C PRO A 115 29.86 -5.34 -15.02
N GLN A 116 30.31 -4.92 -13.83
CA GLN A 116 31.53 -5.43 -13.21
C GLN A 116 31.56 -6.96 -13.07
N ILE A 117 30.41 -7.57 -12.76
CA ILE A 117 30.24 -9.03 -12.65
C ILE A 117 30.58 -9.79 -13.96
N ILE A 118 30.40 -9.15 -15.13
CA ILE A 118 30.73 -9.73 -16.44
C ILE A 118 32.23 -9.64 -16.69
N ILE A 119 32.87 -8.54 -16.26
CA ILE A 119 34.32 -8.34 -16.36
C ILE A 119 35.03 -9.36 -15.46
N GLU A 120 34.56 -9.51 -14.21
CA GLU A 120 35.08 -10.49 -13.26
C GLU A 120 34.97 -11.92 -13.79
N GLU A 121 33.85 -12.27 -14.42
CA GLU A 121 33.66 -13.59 -15.05
C GLU A 121 34.67 -13.82 -16.19
N ALA A 122 34.90 -12.82 -17.06
CA ALA A 122 35.88 -12.90 -18.15
C ALA A 122 37.33 -13.07 -17.64
N GLU A 123 37.64 -12.49 -16.48
CA GLU A 123 38.98 -12.47 -15.90
C GLU A 123 39.27 -13.64 -14.94
N SER A 124 38.24 -14.28 -14.38
CA SER A 124 38.34 -15.35 -13.36
C SER A 124 39.31 -16.50 -13.72
N SER A 125 40.43 -16.64 -12.99
CA SER A 125 41.39 -17.74 -13.16
C SER A 125 40.88 -19.06 -12.58
N ASP A 126 41.05 -20.14 -13.34
CA ASP A 126 40.51 -21.46 -13.03
C ASP A 126 41.24 -22.08 -11.83
N ASN A 127 40.52 -22.33 -10.74
CA ASN A 127 40.89 -23.34 -9.74
C ASN A 127 39.65 -23.73 -8.93
N GLY A 128 39.04 -24.85 -9.32
CA GLY A 128 37.87 -25.40 -8.67
C GLY A 128 38.09 -25.75 -7.21
N LYS A 129 37.11 -25.40 -6.38
CA LYS A 129 36.53 -26.24 -5.33
C LYS A 129 35.31 -25.55 -4.74
N LYS A 130 34.19 -26.27 -4.74
CA LYS A 130 33.00 -26.01 -3.92
C LYS A 130 33.43 -25.72 -2.48
N ASN A 131 32.84 -24.73 -1.84
CA ASN A 131 32.55 -24.80 -0.41
C ASN A 131 31.38 -23.89 -0.04
N ASP A 132 30.47 -24.52 0.73
CA ASP A 132 29.39 -23.94 1.50
C ASP A 132 29.82 -22.70 2.28
N LEU A 133 29.05 -21.61 2.17
CA LEU A 133 29.18 -20.45 3.05
C LEU A 133 27.88 -19.64 3.15
N PHE A 134 26.77 -20.30 3.47
CA PHE A 134 25.58 -19.62 4.03
C PHE A 134 24.92 -20.50 5.11
N LYS A 135 25.65 -20.73 6.20
CA LYS A 135 25.07 -20.95 7.52
C LYS A 135 25.82 -20.09 8.54
N ASN A 136 25.04 -19.40 9.36
CA ASN A 136 25.39 -18.65 10.57
C ASN A 136 25.97 -17.25 10.34
N ASN A 137 25.13 -16.22 10.51
CA ASN A 137 25.25 -15.31 11.66
C ASN A 137 24.09 -14.31 11.71
N THR A 138 23.12 -14.62 12.56
CA THR A 138 22.34 -13.65 13.34
C THR A 138 23.28 -13.03 14.37
N VAL A 139 23.82 -11.83 14.13
CA VAL A 139 24.15 -10.84 15.17
C VAL A 139 24.10 -9.44 14.53
N LYS A 140 23.42 -8.54 15.25
CA LYS A 140 23.35 -7.09 15.09
C LYS A 140 24.55 -6.46 14.38
N ASP A 141 24.27 -5.64 13.38
CA ASP A 141 25.06 -4.42 13.13
C ASP A 141 24.15 -3.27 12.68
N LYS A 142 23.84 -2.39 13.63
CA LYS A 142 23.49 -1.00 13.33
C LYS A 142 24.77 -0.34 12.81
N GLN A 143 24.96 -0.30 11.50
CA GLN A 143 25.88 0.65 10.89
C GLN A 143 25.28 1.29 9.63
N LYS A 144 25.01 2.59 9.77
CA LYS A 144 24.83 3.63 8.73
C LYS A 144 25.09 3.15 7.30
N THR A 145 24.04 2.74 6.60
CA THR A 145 24.01 2.77 5.14
C THR A 145 23.75 4.20 4.69
N LYS A 146 24.68 4.76 3.92
CA LYS A 146 24.52 6.03 3.22
C LYS A 146 23.26 5.96 2.35
N ASN A 147 22.42 6.99 2.44
CA ASN A 147 21.22 7.24 1.64
C ASN A 147 21.41 6.90 0.15
N THR A 148 20.94 5.73 -0.28
CA THR A 148 20.30 5.59 -1.59
C THR A 148 18.86 6.03 -1.38
N GLY A 149 18.50 7.26 -1.77
CA GLY A 149 17.22 7.92 -1.44
C GLY A 149 15.94 7.30 -2.04
N VAL A 150 15.96 6.00 -2.35
CA VAL A 150 14.81 5.22 -2.82
C VAL A 150 14.26 4.44 -1.63
N MET A 151 13.04 4.78 -1.20
CA MET A 151 12.35 4.08 -0.11
C MET A 151 11.49 2.94 -0.64
N SER A 152 11.51 1.82 0.08
CA SER A 152 10.59 0.68 -0.11
C SER A 152 9.20 1.04 0.40
N TYR A 153 8.18 0.39 -0.18
CA TYR A 153 6.81 0.43 0.34
C TYR A 153 6.69 -0.35 1.66
N SER A 154 5.65 -0.04 2.43
CA SER A 154 5.20 -0.80 3.60
C SER A 154 3.77 -1.29 3.40
N GLN A 155 3.52 -2.58 3.62
CA GLN A 155 2.19 -3.18 3.53
C GLN A 155 1.97 -4.11 4.72
N ASN A 156 1.65 -3.54 5.87
CA ASN A 156 1.81 -4.20 7.18
C ASN A 156 0.49 -4.20 7.96
N ILE A 157 0.20 -5.33 8.62
CA ILE A 157 -0.88 -5.46 9.60
C ILE A 157 -0.25 -5.51 10.99
N LEU A 158 -0.55 -4.51 11.81
CA LEU A 158 -0.22 -4.47 13.22
C LEU A 158 -1.31 -5.21 13.99
N PHE A 159 -0.95 -6.24 14.74
CA PHE A 159 -1.89 -7.06 15.49
C PHE A 159 -1.43 -7.31 16.92
N GLY A 160 -2.37 -7.73 17.77
CA GLY A 160 -2.14 -8.03 19.18
C GLY A 160 -3.33 -7.63 20.04
N ALA A 161 -3.17 -7.81 21.35
CA ALA A 161 -4.20 -7.55 22.35
C ALA A 161 -4.78 -6.12 22.30
N PRO A 162 -6.03 -5.91 22.76
CA PRO A 162 -6.60 -4.58 22.88
C PRO A 162 -5.79 -3.72 23.85
N GLY A 163 -5.54 -2.46 23.49
CA GLY A 163 -4.81 -1.52 24.34
C GLY A 163 -3.27 -1.59 24.26
N THR A 164 -2.67 -2.36 23.35
CA THR A 164 -1.20 -2.39 23.14
C THR A 164 -0.65 -1.21 22.34
N GLY A 165 -1.50 -0.27 21.92
CA GLY A 165 -1.06 0.93 21.21
C GLY A 165 -0.78 0.75 19.71
N LYS A 166 -1.40 -0.22 19.03
CA LYS A 166 -1.26 -0.45 17.58
C LYS A 166 -1.42 0.83 16.73
N SER A 167 -2.54 1.53 16.86
CA SER A 167 -2.79 2.77 16.12
C SER A 167 -1.83 3.90 16.54
N PHE A 168 -1.41 3.92 17.81
CA PHE A 168 -0.40 4.87 18.28
C PHE A 168 0.97 4.60 17.63
N LYS A 169 1.37 3.34 17.48
CA LYS A 169 2.61 2.94 16.80
C LYS A 169 2.61 3.35 15.33
N ILE A 170 1.46 3.33 14.66
CA ILE A 170 1.35 3.87 13.29
C ILE A 170 1.69 5.38 13.28
N ASP A 171 1.19 6.13 14.25
CA ASP A 171 1.35 7.58 14.31
C ASP A 171 2.72 8.04 14.86
N ASP A 172 3.41 7.20 15.62
CA ASP A 172 4.65 7.55 16.34
C ASP A 172 5.80 7.95 15.38
N PRO A 173 6.37 9.18 15.50
CA PRO A 173 7.42 9.72 14.64
C PRO A 173 8.79 9.09 14.81
N GLU A 174 9.08 8.44 15.94
CA GLU A 174 10.42 7.95 16.28
C GLU A 174 10.48 6.43 16.27
N LYS A 175 9.41 5.78 16.73
CA LYS A 175 9.35 4.33 17.02
C LYS A 175 8.33 3.61 16.11
N GLY A 176 7.75 4.34 15.17
CA GLY A 176 6.64 3.92 14.33
C GLY A 176 6.82 4.20 12.85
N TYR A 177 5.69 4.39 12.15
CA TYR A 177 5.67 4.78 10.73
C TYR A 177 5.70 6.31 10.53
N GLY A 178 5.67 7.07 11.63
CA GLY A 178 5.86 8.51 11.66
C GLY A 178 4.82 9.36 10.97
N LEU A 179 3.58 8.88 10.92
CA LEU A 179 2.48 9.61 10.28
C LEU A 179 2.19 10.97 10.93
N LYS A 180 2.57 11.22 12.19
CA LYS A 180 2.48 12.58 12.78
C LYS A 180 3.30 13.62 12.02
N ASN A 181 4.41 13.23 11.39
CA ASN A 181 5.27 14.13 10.63
C ASN A 181 4.88 14.23 9.15
N VAL A 182 3.89 13.45 8.71
CA VAL A 182 3.42 13.43 7.32
C VAL A 182 2.27 14.44 7.16
N ASP A 183 2.30 15.18 6.06
CA ASP A 183 1.26 16.14 5.70
C ASP A 183 -0.12 15.47 5.55
N GLU A 184 -1.18 16.13 6.03
CA GLU A 184 -2.56 15.59 5.99
C GLU A 184 -3.02 15.23 4.58
N SER A 185 -2.56 15.92 3.53
CA SER A 185 -2.92 15.60 2.14
C SER A 185 -2.37 14.25 1.65
N ARG A 186 -1.44 13.64 2.40
CA ARG A 186 -0.81 12.35 2.11
C ARG A 186 -1.21 11.26 3.11
N LYS A 187 -2.15 11.55 4.02
CA LYS A 187 -2.67 10.59 5.01
C LYS A 187 -4.14 10.34 4.76
N PHE A 188 -4.47 9.07 4.59
CA PHE A 188 -5.84 8.63 4.33
C PHE A 188 -6.15 7.53 5.35
N ARG A 189 -7.06 7.79 6.27
CA ARG A 189 -7.42 6.84 7.33
C ARG A 189 -8.88 6.44 7.21
N THR A 190 -9.15 5.15 7.41
CA THR A 190 -10.50 4.59 7.49
C THR A 190 -10.57 3.50 8.54
N THR A 191 -11.79 3.09 8.91
CA THR A 191 -12.05 2.01 9.85
C THR A 191 -13.06 1.07 9.22
N PHE A 192 -12.72 -0.22 9.15
CA PHE A 192 -13.66 -1.21 8.64
C PHE A 192 -14.70 -1.58 9.69
N HIS A 193 -15.91 -1.82 9.22
CA HIS A 193 -17.05 -2.27 10.02
C HIS A 193 -17.82 -3.33 9.23
N PRO A 194 -18.75 -4.09 9.85
CA PRO A 194 -19.38 -5.24 9.19
C PRO A 194 -20.09 -4.91 7.87
N ASP A 195 -20.71 -3.74 7.78
CA ASP A 195 -21.39 -3.27 6.57
C ASP A 195 -20.49 -2.47 5.62
N TYR A 196 -19.16 -2.45 5.84
CA TYR A 196 -18.23 -1.68 5.01
C TYR A 196 -18.04 -2.41 3.68
N ASP A 197 -18.17 -1.69 2.57
CA ASP A 197 -18.14 -2.27 1.22
C ASP A 197 -17.16 -1.57 0.26
N TYR A 198 -17.06 -2.09 -0.97
CA TYR A 198 -16.21 -1.54 -2.02
C TYR A 198 -16.57 -0.09 -2.37
N ALA A 199 -17.87 0.27 -2.39
CA ALA A 199 -18.32 1.62 -2.72
C ALA A 199 -17.93 2.64 -1.64
N GLN A 200 -17.85 2.21 -0.38
CA GLN A 200 -17.34 3.01 0.73
C GLN A 200 -15.81 3.08 0.77
N PHE A 201 -15.11 2.09 0.20
CA PHE A 201 -13.65 2.07 0.15
C PHE A 201 -13.08 2.85 -1.05
N VAL A 202 -13.56 2.54 -2.25
CA VAL A 202 -13.09 3.09 -3.53
C VAL A 202 -13.92 4.29 -3.93
N GLY A 203 -15.25 4.14 -3.94
CA GLY A 203 -16.19 5.14 -4.41
C GLY A 203 -17.26 4.54 -5.29
N ALA A 204 -18.28 5.36 -5.56
CA ALA A 204 -19.38 5.01 -6.46
C ALA A 204 -20.02 6.29 -6.98
N TYR A 205 -20.79 6.18 -8.07
CA TYR A 205 -21.68 7.26 -8.48
C TYR A 205 -22.76 7.51 -7.43
N LYS A 206 -22.90 8.77 -7.02
CA LYS A 206 -23.94 9.19 -6.09
C LYS A 206 -24.77 10.30 -6.71
N PRO A 207 -26.07 10.35 -6.39
CA PRO A 207 -26.92 11.47 -6.78
C PRO A 207 -26.41 12.73 -6.07
N GLN A 208 -26.10 13.75 -6.84
CA GLN A 208 -25.83 15.09 -6.37
C GLN A 208 -26.99 15.98 -6.79
N LYS A 209 -27.40 16.88 -5.89
CA LYS A 209 -28.24 17.99 -6.33
C LYS A 209 -27.45 18.69 -7.42
N ASN A 210 -28.09 18.99 -8.54
CA ASN A 210 -27.49 19.81 -9.57
C ASN A 210 -27.18 21.16 -8.92
N GLN A 211 -25.97 21.28 -8.41
CA GLN A 211 -25.36 22.57 -8.30
C GLN A 211 -24.81 22.71 -9.70
N VAL A 212 -25.48 23.48 -10.55
CA VAL A 212 -24.80 24.11 -11.67
C VAL A 212 -23.80 25.12 -11.08
N ALA A 213 -22.88 24.64 -10.24
CA ALA A 213 -21.60 25.25 -10.01
C ALA A 213 -20.80 24.94 -11.27
N ASN A 214 -21.17 25.59 -12.38
CA ASN A 214 -20.19 25.90 -13.40
C ASN A 214 -19.02 26.50 -12.62
N LYS A 215 -17.89 25.78 -12.58
CA LYS A 215 -16.63 26.29 -12.06
C LYS A 215 -16.53 27.74 -12.52
N ALA A 216 -16.44 28.69 -11.60
CA ALA A 216 -16.48 30.10 -11.97
C ALA A 216 -15.32 30.36 -12.94
N LEU A 217 -15.65 30.57 -14.20
CA LEU A 217 -14.65 30.73 -15.25
C LEU A 217 -14.16 32.17 -15.20
N ASN A 218 -12.84 32.33 -15.32
CA ASN A 218 -12.26 33.66 -15.43
C ASN A 218 -12.43 34.22 -16.85
N LYS A 219 -12.15 35.52 -17.01
CA LYS A 219 -12.26 36.23 -18.29
C LYS A 219 -11.53 35.51 -19.45
N ASN A 220 -10.34 34.98 -19.21
CA ASN A 220 -9.51 34.35 -20.25
C ASN A 220 -10.11 33.03 -20.72
N GLU A 221 -10.58 32.19 -19.78
CA GLU A 221 -11.26 30.93 -20.08
C GLU A 221 -12.54 31.20 -20.89
N LEU A 222 -13.35 32.17 -20.46
CA LEU A 222 -14.57 32.59 -21.15
C LEU A 222 -14.29 33.10 -22.57
N THR A 223 -13.20 33.84 -22.76
CA THR A 223 -12.79 34.36 -24.08
C THR A 223 -12.39 33.23 -25.02
N ALA A 224 -11.62 32.25 -24.54
CA ALA A 224 -11.23 31.08 -25.33
C ALA A 224 -12.45 30.26 -25.78
N ILE A 225 -13.40 30.03 -24.87
CA ILE A 225 -14.64 29.31 -25.18
C ILE A 225 -15.47 30.05 -26.23
N LEU A 226 -15.62 31.38 -26.10
CA LEU A 226 -16.40 32.14 -27.07
C LEU A 226 -15.77 32.10 -28.47
N LYS A 227 -14.43 32.09 -28.57
CA LYS A 227 -13.73 31.91 -29.85
C LYS A 227 -14.04 30.56 -30.48
N GLU A 228 -13.93 29.48 -29.70
CA GLU A 228 -14.21 28.13 -30.19
C GLU A 228 -15.69 27.97 -30.61
N MET A 229 -16.62 28.52 -29.82
CA MET A 229 -18.05 28.44 -30.11
C MET A 229 -18.45 29.17 -31.40
N LYS A 230 -17.67 30.13 -31.89
CA LYS A 230 -17.98 30.84 -33.12
C LYS A 230 -17.83 29.98 -34.37
N ASP A 231 -17.04 28.91 -34.32
CA ASP A 231 -16.85 28.03 -35.47
C ASP A 231 -18.06 27.09 -35.61
N GLY A 232 -18.81 27.27 -36.72
CA GLY A 232 -19.90 26.37 -37.11
C GLY A 232 -21.22 26.50 -36.34
N ASN A 233 -21.37 27.47 -35.43
CA ASN A 233 -22.63 27.67 -34.68
C ASN A 233 -23.42 28.91 -35.12
N ASN A 234 -24.73 28.72 -35.26
CA ASN A 234 -25.68 29.84 -35.29
C ASN A 234 -25.82 30.46 -33.89
N TYR A 235 -25.79 31.79 -33.83
CA TYR A 235 -25.96 32.61 -32.61
C TYR A 235 -24.99 32.27 -31.47
N PRO A 236 -23.66 32.29 -31.72
CA PRO A 236 -22.66 31.83 -30.76
C PRO A 236 -22.67 32.68 -29.48
N ILE A 237 -22.86 34.00 -29.60
CA ILE A 237 -22.87 34.93 -28.45
C ILE A 237 -24.07 34.66 -27.54
N HIS A 238 -25.26 34.43 -28.10
CA HIS A 238 -26.49 34.15 -27.33
C HIS A 238 -26.42 32.81 -26.60
N LYS A 239 -25.92 31.77 -27.27
CA LYS A 239 -25.74 30.45 -26.65
C LYS A 239 -24.68 30.50 -25.55
N PHE A 240 -23.55 31.14 -25.85
CA PHE A 240 -22.47 31.36 -24.88
C PHE A 240 -22.96 32.11 -23.65
N SER A 241 -23.65 33.24 -23.82
CA SER A 241 -24.12 34.03 -22.68
C SER A 241 -25.21 33.36 -21.86
N ALA A 242 -26.06 32.54 -22.47
CA ALA A 242 -27.04 31.73 -21.75
C ALA A 242 -26.39 30.58 -20.95
N LEU A 243 -25.40 29.88 -21.52
CA LEU A 243 -24.71 28.76 -20.86
C LEU A 243 -23.82 29.23 -19.68
N TYR A 244 -23.11 30.34 -19.86
CA TYR A 244 -22.10 30.83 -18.89
C TYR A 244 -22.56 32.05 -18.08
N SER A 245 -23.87 32.26 -17.95
CA SER A 245 -24.45 33.43 -17.26
C SER A 245 -23.85 33.70 -15.86
N ASP A 246 -23.64 32.68 -15.03
CA ASP A 246 -23.12 32.85 -13.66
C ASP A 246 -21.68 33.35 -13.59
N SER A 247 -20.86 32.97 -14.57
CA SER A 247 -19.47 33.43 -14.64
C SER A 247 -19.42 34.85 -15.20
N LEU A 248 -20.27 35.15 -16.20
CA LEU A 248 -20.38 36.49 -16.78
C LEU A 248 -20.92 37.52 -15.78
N LEU A 249 -21.91 37.16 -14.95
CA LEU A 249 -22.49 38.04 -13.92
C LEU A 249 -21.49 38.45 -12.82
N LYS A 250 -20.43 37.66 -12.63
CA LYS A 250 -19.34 37.97 -11.68
C LYS A 250 -18.34 38.98 -12.22
N LEU A 251 -18.37 39.26 -13.52
CA LEU A 251 -17.49 40.22 -14.19
C LEU A 251 -18.14 41.59 -14.28
N SER A 252 -17.32 42.63 -14.28
CA SER A 252 -17.77 43.99 -14.58
C SER A 252 -18.27 44.10 -16.03
N ASN A 253 -19.12 45.10 -16.30
CA ASN A 253 -19.57 45.40 -17.66
C ASN A 253 -18.39 45.64 -18.63
N ALA A 254 -17.29 46.21 -18.15
CA ALA A 254 -16.09 46.45 -18.96
C ALA A 254 -15.42 45.13 -19.37
N GLU A 255 -15.23 44.22 -18.41
CA GLU A 255 -14.63 42.90 -18.67
C GLU A 255 -15.49 42.05 -19.61
N GLN A 256 -16.82 42.10 -19.47
CA GLN A 256 -17.74 41.43 -20.39
C GLN A 256 -17.62 41.95 -21.84
N ILE A 257 -17.46 43.27 -22.01
CA ILE A 257 -17.24 43.88 -23.33
C ILE A 257 -15.87 43.49 -23.89
N GLU A 258 -14.84 43.41 -23.03
CA GLU A 258 -13.51 42.96 -23.45
C GLU A 258 -13.52 41.50 -23.94
N ILE A 259 -14.27 40.59 -23.31
CA ILE A 259 -14.44 39.21 -23.80
C ILE A 259 -14.98 39.20 -25.25
N ILE A 260 -15.98 40.04 -25.54
CA ILE A 260 -16.58 40.15 -26.88
C ILE A 260 -15.55 40.67 -27.90
N LYS A 261 -14.81 41.70 -27.52
CA LYS A 261 -13.76 42.31 -28.36
C LYS A 261 -12.63 41.34 -28.64
N GLU A 262 -12.10 40.71 -27.59
CA GLU A 262 -10.98 39.78 -27.68
C GLU A 262 -11.36 38.52 -28.46
N ALA A 263 -12.65 38.15 -28.48
CA ALA A 263 -13.21 37.08 -29.30
C ALA A 263 -13.62 37.53 -30.72
N ASP A 264 -13.10 38.65 -31.22
CA ASP A 264 -13.33 39.16 -32.59
C ASP A 264 -14.80 39.44 -32.92
N SER A 265 -15.57 39.96 -31.96
CA SER A 265 -16.96 40.35 -32.15
C SER A 265 -17.14 41.87 -32.09
N PRO A 266 -18.09 42.46 -32.86
CA PRO A 266 -18.43 43.88 -32.74
C PRO A 266 -18.93 44.24 -31.34
N GLU A 267 -18.56 45.43 -30.85
CA GLU A 267 -19.04 45.95 -29.55
C GLU A 267 -20.57 46.03 -29.46
N SER A 268 -21.25 46.21 -30.60
CA SER A 268 -22.72 46.21 -30.66
C SER A 268 -23.35 44.91 -30.15
N MET A 269 -22.60 43.81 -30.12
CA MET A 269 -23.04 42.53 -29.58
C MET A 269 -23.05 42.49 -28.05
N ALA A 270 -22.56 43.51 -27.34
CA ALA A 270 -22.65 43.60 -25.90
C ALA A 270 -24.11 43.61 -25.40
N VAL A 271 -25.02 44.20 -26.18
CA VAL A 271 -26.46 44.17 -25.88
C VAL A 271 -27.02 42.76 -26.01
N GLU A 272 -26.58 42.02 -27.04
CA GLU A 272 -26.99 40.63 -27.28
C GLU A 272 -26.43 39.66 -26.22
N LEU A 273 -25.20 39.90 -25.76
CA LEU A 273 -24.62 39.19 -24.63
C LEU A 273 -25.52 39.32 -23.39
N LYS A 274 -25.90 40.55 -23.03
CA LYS A 274 -26.77 40.81 -21.86
C LYS A 274 -28.14 40.14 -21.97
N LYS A 275 -28.74 40.14 -23.17
CA LYS A 275 -30.00 39.42 -23.41
C LYS A 275 -29.86 37.93 -23.13
N GLY A 276 -28.78 37.30 -23.62
CA GLY A 276 -28.56 35.88 -23.35
C GLY A 276 -28.18 35.56 -21.90
N ILE A 277 -27.47 36.46 -21.18
CA ILE A 277 -27.26 36.33 -19.73
C ILE A 277 -28.61 36.24 -19.00
N ALA A 278 -29.52 37.17 -19.29
CA ALA A 278 -30.85 37.20 -18.67
C ALA A 278 -31.69 35.95 -18.99
N VAL A 279 -31.58 35.43 -20.23
CA VAL A 279 -32.21 34.15 -20.60
C VAL A 279 -31.59 32.99 -19.82
N GLY A 280 -30.27 32.97 -19.64
CA GLY A 280 -29.55 31.96 -18.85
C GLY A 280 -29.97 31.95 -17.38
N GLU A 281 -30.10 33.12 -16.76
CA GLU A 281 -30.62 33.26 -15.39
C GLU A 281 -32.06 32.71 -15.26
N TYR A 282 -32.94 33.09 -16.17
CA TYR A 282 -34.33 32.63 -16.18
C TYR A 282 -34.44 31.11 -16.38
N LEU A 283 -33.68 30.55 -17.32
CA LEU A 283 -33.69 29.11 -17.58
C LEU A 283 -33.14 28.32 -16.41
N LYS A 284 -32.11 28.82 -15.70
CA LYS A 284 -31.62 28.18 -14.48
C LYS A 284 -32.70 28.14 -13.41
N GLU A 285 -33.39 29.24 -13.13
CA GLU A 285 -34.49 29.26 -12.17
C GLU A 285 -35.59 28.22 -12.51
N LYS A 286 -35.82 27.94 -13.80
CA LYS A 286 -36.85 27.01 -14.27
C LYS A 286 -36.39 25.55 -14.45
N ILE A 287 -35.12 25.31 -14.73
CA ILE A 287 -34.54 23.97 -14.99
C ILE A 287 -33.91 23.39 -13.72
N ASP A 288 -33.37 24.23 -12.84
CA ASP A 288 -32.65 23.82 -11.63
C ASP A 288 -33.60 23.38 -10.48
N GLY A 289 -34.92 23.47 -10.72
CA GLY A 289 -35.99 23.04 -9.81
C GLY A 289 -36.15 21.52 -9.63
N GLY A 290 -35.08 20.72 -9.72
CA GLY A 290 -35.13 19.31 -9.30
C GLY A 290 -34.37 18.27 -10.13
N SER A 291 -33.49 18.64 -11.06
CA SER A 291 -32.66 17.63 -11.75
C SER A 291 -31.60 17.07 -10.79
N ILE A 292 -31.52 15.74 -10.69
CA ILE A 292 -30.46 15.02 -9.96
C ILE A 292 -29.41 14.65 -10.99
N THR A 293 -28.16 15.09 -10.80
CA THR A 293 -27.03 14.61 -11.58
C THR A 293 -26.33 13.51 -10.80
N TYR A 294 -25.68 12.59 -11.50
CA TYR A 294 -24.87 11.55 -10.89
C TYR A 294 -23.40 11.87 -11.17
N SER A 295 -22.58 11.84 -10.13
CA SER A 295 -21.13 11.96 -10.26
C SER A 295 -20.42 10.94 -9.38
N PHE A 296 -19.24 10.49 -9.81
CA PHE A 296 -18.42 9.59 -9.03
C PHE A 296 -17.90 10.31 -7.77
N VAL A 297 -18.20 9.73 -6.61
CA VAL A 297 -17.72 10.26 -5.32
C VAL A 297 -16.60 9.37 -4.82
N PRO A 298 -15.32 9.77 -5.01
CA PRO A 298 -14.17 8.98 -4.58
C PRO A 298 -14.14 8.87 -3.06
N GLN A 299 -13.75 7.70 -2.57
CA GLN A 299 -13.55 7.43 -1.15
C GLN A 299 -12.06 7.22 -0.83
N VAL A 300 -11.79 6.72 0.37
CA VAL A 300 -10.46 6.74 0.99
C VAL A 300 -9.38 6.10 0.11
N PHE A 301 -9.65 4.95 -0.52
CA PHE A 301 -8.71 4.28 -1.40
C PHE A 301 -8.46 5.08 -2.67
N ALA A 302 -9.52 5.49 -3.39
CA ALA A 302 -9.37 6.26 -4.63
C ALA A 302 -8.61 7.57 -4.41
N LYS A 303 -8.88 8.25 -3.29
CA LYS A 303 -8.16 9.46 -2.90
C LYS A 303 -6.68 9.19 -2.60
N ALA A 304 -6.38 8.15 -1.82
CA ALA A 304 -5.00 7.76 -1.51
C ALA A 304 -4.24 7.35 -2.77
N TYR A 305 -4.85 6.53 -3.62
CA TYR A 305 -4.31 6.09 -4.90
C TYR A 305 -3.97 7.27 -5.81
N ALA A 306 -4.91 8.20 -5.97
CA ALA A 306 -4.71 9.39 -6.79
C ALA A 306 -3.62 10.30 -6.23
N ALA A 307 -3.59 10.50 -4.91
CA ALA A 307 -2.55 11.27 -4.25
C ALA A 307 -1.17 10.64 -4.45
N ALA A 308 -1.05 9.32 -4.30
CA ALA A 308 0.22 8.61 -4.46
C ALA A 308 0.79 8.79 -5.87
N TRP A 309 -0.01 8.60 -6.92
CA TRP A 309 0.42 8.84 -8.29
C TRP A 309 0.81 10.29 -8.56
N LYS A 310 0.01 11.26 -8.09
CA LYS A 310 0.32 12.69 -8.24
C LYS A 310 1.66 13.04 -7.59
N GLN A 311 1.93 12.53 -6.39
CA GLN A 311 3.19 12.73 -5.67
C GLN A 311 4.37 12.01 -6.34
N TYR A 312 4.13 10.82 -6.89
CA TYR A 312 5.14 10.05 -7.61
C TYR A 312 5.59 10.75 -8.90
N PHE A 313 4.64 11.28 -9.69
CA PHE A 313 4.93 12.06 -10.89
C PHE A 313 5.62 13.39 -10.57
N ALA A 314 5.15 14.10 -9.52
CA ALA A 314 5.76 15.35 -9.09
C ALA A 314 7.22 15.17 -8.64
N ALA A 315 7.56 14.00 -8.08
CA ALA A 315 8.92 13.63 -7.71
C ALA A 315 9.75 13.04 -8.87
N GLY A 316 9.27 13.12 -10.12
CA GLY A 316 10.02 12.65 -11.29
C GLY A 316 10.05 11.13 -11.43
N ASN A 317 8.99 10.42 -11.02
CA ASN A 317 8.88 8.96 -11.03
C ASN A 317 9.86 8.25 -10.08
N VAL A 318 10.09 8.82 -8.91
CA VAL A 318 10.95 8.23 -7.87
C VAL A 318 10.21 8.22 -6.54
N SER A 319 10.31 7.10 -5.82
CA SER A 319 9.81 6.99 -4.44
C SER A 319 10.85 7.54 -3.48
N THR A 320 10.53 8.62 -2.78
CA THR A 320 11.40 9.30 -1.81
C THR A 320 10.68 9.44 -0.47
N VAL A 321 11.41 9.78 0.59
CA VAL A 321 10.79 9.97 1.93
C VAL A 321 9.69 11.04 1.91
N ASP A 322 9.91 12.12 1.15
CA ASP A 322 9.02 13.29 1.15
C ASP A 322 7.72 13.09 0.37
N ASN A 323 7.66 12.08 -0.50
CA ASN A 323 6.51 11.83 -1.38
C ASN A 323 5.71 10.57 -1.03
N GLN A 324 5.99 9.96 0.14
CA GLN A 324 5.23 8.82 0.64
C GLN A 324 3.79 9.21 0.95
N VAL A 325 2.86 8.32 0.58
CA VAL A 325 1.43 8.41 0.86
C VAL A 325 1.02 7.19 1.69
N TYR A 326 0.18 7.40 2.69
CA TYR A 326 -0.22 6.37 3.64
C TYR A 326 -1.73 6.18 3.64
N LEU A 327 -2.16 4.94 3.38
CA LEU A 327 -3.51 4.47 3.61
C LEU A 327 -3.52 3.65 4.90
N VAL A 328 -4.21 4.15 5.93
CA VAL A 328 -4.38 3.48 7.23
C VAL A 328 -5.78 2.87 7.31
N ILE A 329 -5.84 1.55 7.56
CA ILE A 329 -7.08 0.79 7.71
C ILE A 329 -7.15 0.27 9.14
N GLU A 330 -7.93 0.93 9.98
CA GLU A 330 -8.19 0.46 11.34
C GLU A 330 -9.17 -0.71 11.33
N GLU A 331 -8.94 -1.68 12.21
CA GLU A 331 -9.82 -2.84 12.42
C GLU A 331 -10.11 -3.63 11.13
N ILE A 332 -9.05 -3.92 10.35
CA ILE A 332 -9.17 -4.50 9.00
C ILE A 332 -10.03 -5.78 8.94
N ASN A 333 -10.05 -6.58 9.99
CA ASN A 333 -10.81 -7.82 10.09
C ASN A 333 -12.26 -7.64 10.57
N ARG A 334 -12.74 -6.43 10.85
CA ARG A 334 -14.16 -6.17 11.16
C ARG A 334 -15.05 -6.05 9.93
N GLY A 335 -14.46 -5.98 8.74
CA GLY A 335 -15.17 -6.01 7.46
C GLY A 335 -14.73 -7.19 6.60
N ASN A 336 -15.57 -7.58 5.65
CA ASN A 336 -15.22 -8.62 4.69
C ASN A 336 -14.15 -8.11 3.71
N CYS A 337 -12.87 -8.35 4.02
CA CYS A 337 -11.73 -7.89 3.26
C CYS A 337 -11.82 -8.22 1.76
N ALA A 338 -12.25 -9.43 1.40
CA ALA A 338 -12.34 -9.83 -0.01
C ALA A 338 -13.40 -9.00 -0.76
N GLN A 339 -14.55 -8.74 -0.13
CA GLN A 339 -15.60 -7.91 -0.72
C GLN A 339 -15.22 -6.43 -0.78
N ILE A 340 -14.56 -5.91 0.25
CA ILE A 340 -14.17 -4.49 0.34
C ILE A 340 -13.08 -4.16 -0.69
N PHE A 341 -12.08 -5.03 -0.85
CA PHE A 341 -11.02 -4.82 -1.83
C PHE A 341 -11.44 -5.20 -3.25
N GLY A 342 -12.38 -6.13 -3.45
CA GLY A 342 -12.79 -6.56 -4.78
C GLY A 342 -11.59 -6.97 -5.65
N ASP A 343 -11.52 -6.48 -6.88
CA ASP A 343 -10.41 -6.79 -7.78
C ASP A 343 -9.08 -6.11 -7.40
N ILE A 344 -9.12 -4.99 -6.65
CA ILE A 344 -7.93 -4.29 -6.12
C ILE A 344 -7.09 -5.24 -5.25
N PHE A 345 -7.70 -6.27 -4.69
CA PHE A 345 -7.01 -7.36 -4.00
C PHE A 345 -5.80 -7.92 -4.77
N GLN A 346 -5.88 -8.00 -6.09
CA GLN A 346 -4.79 -8.50 -6.94
C GLN A 346 -3.59 -7.55 -6.98
N LEU A 347 -3.82 -6.25 -6.78
CA LEU A 347 -2.78 -5.22 -6.80
C LEU A 347 -1.90 -5.23 -5.55
N LEU A 348 -2.35 -5.90 -4.49
CA LEU A 348 -1.63 -6.00 -3.23
C LEU A 348 -0.37 -6.87 -3.37
N ASP A 349 -0.26 -7.75 -4.36
CA ASP A 349 0.99 -8.44 -4.70
C ASP A 349 1.99 -7.43 -5.28
N ARG A 350 3.11 -7.18 -4.59
CA ARG A 350 4.12 -6.18 -4.96
C ARG A 350 5.40 -6.82 -5.51
N ASP A 351 6.05 -6.15 -6.46
CA ASP A 351 7.35 -6.51 -7.00
C ASP A 351 8.51 -5.91 -6.18
N SER A 352 9.75 -6.24 -6.52
CA SER A 352 10.95 -5.75 -5.83
C SER A 352 11.16 -4.23 -5.93
N ALA A 353 10.49 -3.56 -6.88
CA ALA A 353 10.52 -2.11 -7.01
C ALA A 353 9.37 -1.42 -6.26
N GLY A 354 8.46 -2.20 -5.65
CA GLY A 354 7.33 -1.73 -4.87
C GLY A 354 6.06 -1.45 -5.66
N PHE A 355 6.05 -1.73 -6.96
CA PHE A 355 4.84 -1.64 -7.76
C PHE A 355 3.99 -2.91 -7.62
N SER A 356 2.69 -2.84 -7.92
CA SER A 356 1.90 -4.07 -8.10
C SER A 356 2.53 -4.96 -9.18
N GLN A 357 2.62 -6.26 -8.94
CA GLN A 357 3.18 -7.21 -9.92
C GLN A 357 2.32 -7.29 -11.18
N TYR A 358 1.00 -7.16 -11.02
CA TYR A 358 0.01 -7.20 -12.08
C TYR A 358 -0.76 -5.88 -12.12
N ALA A 359 -1.32 -5.59 -13.29
CA ALA A 359 -2.30 -4.52 -13.46
C ALA A 359 -3.69 -5.12 -13.63
N ILE A 360 -4.70 -4.40 -13.17
CA ILE A 360 -6.13 -4.73 -13.40
C ILE A 360 -6.81 -3.57 -14.12
N ASP A 361 -7.92 -3.85 -14.79
CA ASP A 361 -8.76 -2.79 -15.34
C ASP A 361 -9.61 -2.19 -14.21
N ALA A 362 -9.65 -0.87 -14.10
CA ALA A 362 -10.58 -0.19 -13.20
C ALA A 362 -12.02 -0.32 -13.72
N ASP A 363 -12.98 -0.32 -12.79
CA ASP A 363 -14.39 -0.10 -13.13
C ASP A 363 -14.53 1.19 -13.97
N CYS A 364 -15.45 1.20 -14.94
CA CYS A 364 -15.60 2.30 -15.90
C CYS A 364 -15.68 3.67 -15.21
N ASP A 365 -16.44 3.72 -14.12
CA ASP A 365 -16.70 4.89 -13.30
C ASP A 365 -15.42 5.44 -12.66
N PHE A 366 -14.60 4.53 -12.12
CA PHE A 366 -13.35 4.89 -11.48
C PHE A 366 -12.28 5.23 -12.53
N ALA A 367 -12.25 4.51 -13.65
CA ALA A 367 -11.35 4.80 -14.78
C ALA A 367 -11.58 6.20 -15.35
N GLU A 368 -12.84 6.59 -15.55
CA GLU A 368 -13.20 7.94 -16.02
C GLU A 368 -12.74 9.01 -15.04
N TRP A 369 -13.05 8.84 -13.75
CA TRP A 369 -12.60 9.77 -12.71
C TRP A 369 -11.07 9.89 -12.62
N LEU A 370 -10.34 8.79 -12.77
CA LEU A 370 -8.87 8.79 -12.78
C LEU A 370 -8.31 9.57 -13.97
N LYS A 371 -8.89 9.38 -15.16
CA LYS A 371 -8.52 10.09 -16.38
C LYS A 371 -8.77 11.59 -16.24
N GLU A 372 -9.92 12.00 -15.71
CA GLU A 372 -10.21 13.41 -15.41
C GLU A 372 -9.22 14.03 -14.42
N ASN A 373 -8.64 13.20 -13.54
CA ASN A 373 -7.61 13.61 -12.59
C ASN A 373 -6.16 13.46 -13.11
N GLY A 374 -5.99 13.15 -14.40
CA GLY A 374 -4.69 13.01 -15.05
C GLY A 374 -3.91 11.76 -14.63
N ILE A 375 -4.60 10.69 -14.22
CA ILE A 375 -3.98 9.47 -13.69
C ILE A 375 -4.33 8.28 -14.59
N GLY A 376 -3.31 7.75 -15.28
CA GLY A 376 -3.39 6.49 -16.02
C GLY A 376 -4.40 6.48 -17.18
N ASP A 377 -4.52 5.31 -17.80
CA ASP A 377 -5.40 5.03 -18.94
C ASP A 377 -6.59 4.11 -18.57
N GLY A 378 -6.86 3.97 -17.27
CA GLY A 378 -7.85 3.03 -16.73
C GLY A 378 -7.27 1.72 -16.22
N LYS A 379 -5.98 1.45 -16.41
CA LYS A 379 -5.29 0.33 -15.77
C LYS A 379 -4.74 0.72 -14.41
N LEU A 380 -5.17 -0.01 -13.38
CA LEU A 380 -4.73 0.19 -12.02
C LEU A 380 -3.44 -0.56 -11.75
N LYS A 381 -2.50 0.15 -11.11
CA LYS A 381 -1.25 -0.40 -10.57
C LYS A 381 -0.89 0.43 -9.34
N LEU A 382 -0.57 -0.19 -8.21
CA LEU A 382 -0.18 0.57 -7.03
C LEU A 382 1.26 1.06 -7.21
N PRO A 383 1.54 2.36 -6.96
CA PRO A 383 2.89 2.91 -7.06
C PRO A 383 3.71 2.60 -5.79
N PRO A 384 5.05 2.65 -5.87
CA PRO A 384 5.95 2.26 -4.78
C PRO A 384 5.95 3.22 -3.59
N ASN A 385 5.38 4.42 -3.73
CA ASN A 385 5.23 5.40 -2.66
C ASN A 385 3.86 5.30 -1.94
N LEU A 386 3.02 4.30 -2.28
CA LEU A 386 1.78 4.03 -1.55
C LEU A 386 1.99 2.93 -0.51
N ASN A 387 1.92 3.34 0.76
CA ASN A 387 2.00 2.47 1.92
C ASN A 387 0.59 2.14 2.42
N ILE A 388 0.35 0.88 2.77
CA ILE A 388 -0.92 0.42 3.33
C ILE A 388 -0.63 -0.16 4.72
N LEU A 389 -1.09 0.54 5.75
CA LEU A 389 -0.92 0.13 7.14
C LEU A 389 -2.27 -0.24 7.70
N ALA A 390 -2.34 -1.33 8.44
CA ALA A 390 -3.60 -1.78 9.01
C ALA A 390 -3.44 -2.16 10.48
N THR A 391 -4.50 -2.01 11.25
CA THR A 391 -4.57 -2.53 12.61
C THR A 391 -5.59 -3.66 12.67
N MET A 392 -5.32 -4.64 13.52
CA MET A 392 -6.17 -5.79 13.71
C MET A 392 -6.27 -6.13 15.19
N ASN A 393 -7.48 -6.13 15.73
CA ASN A 393 -7.75 -6.75 17.02
C ASN A 393 -8.11 -8.21 16.77
N THR A 394 -7.43 -9.11 17.45
CA THR A 394 -7.56 -10.56 17.28
C THR A 394 -8.61 -11.18 18.19
N SER A 395 -9.01 -10.49 19.27
CA SER A 395 -9.93 -11.02 20.29
C SER A 395 -11.42 -10.76 20.06
N ASP A 396 -11.77 -9.90 19.11
CA ASP A 396 -13.18 -9.59 18.85
C ASP A 396 -13.95 -10.82 18.33
N GLN A 397 -15.18 -11.01 18.80
CA GLN A 397 -16.00 -12.18 18.44
C GLN A 397 -16.65 -12.07 17.05
N SER A 398 -16.77 -10.86 16.50
CA SER A 398 -17.50 -10.56 15.27
C SER A 398 -16.57 -10.26 14.08
N LEU A 399 -15.44 -10.95 14.02
CA LEU A 399 -14.42 -10.74 12.99
C LEU A 399 -14.71 -11.59 11.75
N PHE A 400 -14.47 -11.02 10.57
CA PHE A 400 -14.46 -11.78 9.33
C PHE A 400 -13.14 -12.56 9.22
N PRO A 401 -13.21 -13.86 8.90
CA PRO A 401 -12.00 -14.65 8.69
C PRO A 401 -11.24 -14.11 7.47
N MET A 402 -9.96 -13.84 7.65
CA MET A 402 -9.07 -13.50 6.54
C MET A 402 -8.52 -14.77 5.90
N ASP A 403 -8.70 -14.90 4.58
CA ASP A 403 -8.17 -16.05 3.84
C ASP A 403 -6.63 -16.02 3.75
N SER A 404 -6.02 -17.17 3.45
CA SER A 404 -4.57 -17.30 3.34
C SER A 404 -3.97 -16.47 2.20
N ALA A 405 -4.74 -16.20 1.14
CA ALA A 405 -4.28 -15.40 0.00
C ALA A 405 -4.21 -13.91 0.36
N PHE A 406 -5.06 -13.42 1.26
CA PHE A 406 -4.98 -12.07 1.82
C PHE A 406 -3.82 -11.98 2.79
N LYS A 407 -3.69 -12.94 3.71
CA LYS A 407 -2.63 -12.93 4.72
C LYS A 407 -1.23 -12.88 4.10
N ARG A 408 -0.97 -13.60 3.01
CA ARG A 408 0.36 -13.63 2.35
C ARG A 408 0.77 -12.31 1.67
N ARG A 409 -0.15 -11.36 1.51
CA ARG A 409 0.11 -10.08 0.84
C ARG A 409 0.48 -8.98 1.82
N PHE A 410 0.27 -9.20 3.11
CA PHE A 410 0.68 -8.28 4.15
C PHE A 410 1.82 -8.90 4.95
N ASP A 411 2.76 -8.08 5.35
CA ASP A 411 3.64 -8.42 6.46
C ASP A 411 2.88 -8.25 7.78
N TRP A 412 3.27 -9.03 8.78
CA TRP A 412 2.57 -9.11 10.05
C TRP A 412 3.50 -8.63 11.16
N GLU A 413 3.03 -7.65 11.93
CA GLU A 413 3.79 -7.05 13.00
C GLU A 413 3.02 -7.20 14.32
N TYR A 414 3.55 -8.05 15.21
CA TYR A 414 2.98 -8.21 16.54
C TYR A 414 3.37 -7.03 17.43
N VAL A 415 2.39 -6.43 18.11
CA VAL A 415 2.60 -5.36 19.09
C VAL A 415 2.44 -5.94 20.49
N PRO A 416 3.55 -6.25 21.19
CA PRO A 416 3.50 -6.87 22.51
C PRO A 416 3.02 -5.89 23.58
N ILE A 417 2.45 -6.44 24.64
CA ILE A 417 2.12 -5.70 25.86
C ILE A 417 3.45 -5.35 26.54
N SER A 418 3.73 -4.06 26.72
CA SER A 418 4.94 -3.62 27.40
C SER A 418 4.73 -2.29 28.11
N PHE A 419 5.12 -2.23 29.38
CA PHE A 419 5.13 -0.99 30.17
C PHE A 419 6.43 -0.20 30.04
N THR A 420 7.41 -0.71 29.29
CA THR A 420 8.65 -0.02 28.94
C THR A 420 8.77 0.13 27.42
N ASP A 421 9.49 1.16 26.99
CA ASP A 421 9.88 1.31 25.59
C ASP A 421 11.13 0.47 25.25
N GLU A 422 11.55 0.50 23.98
CA GLU A 422 12.72 -0.25 23.50
C GLU A 422 14.05 0.17 24.15
N GLU A 423 14.10 1.35 24.78
CA GLU A 423 15.26 1.89 25.48
C GLU A 423 15.24 1.55 26.97
N GLY A 424 14.15 0.93 27.44
CA GLY A 424 13.94 0.58 28.84
C GLY A 424 13.31 1.68 29.68
N ASN A 425 12.87 2.79 29.08
CA ASN A 425 12.17 3.85 29.79
C ASN A 425 10.73 3.44 30.08
N GLU A 426 10.24 3.77 31.28
CA GLU A 426 8.84 3.55 31.66
C GLU A 426 7.89 4.38 30.79
N LYS A 427 6.89 3.70 30.21
CA LYS A 427 5.77 4.36 29.54
C LYS A 427 4.87 5.03 30.58
N GLU A 428 4.08 6.01 30.13
CA GLU A 428 3.11 6.72 30.97
C GLU A 428 2.16 5.76 31.72
N ALA A 429 1.72 4.70 31.05
CA ALA A 429 0.82 3.70 31.61
C ALA A 429 1.37 2.94 32.83
N ALA A 430 2.71 2.86 32.98
CA ALA A 430 3.34 2.22 34.14
C ALA A 430 3.04 2.98 35.45
N LYS A 431 2.73 4.28 35.34
CA LYS A 431 2.49 5.19 36.46
C LYS A 431 1.02 5.28 36.86
N TYR A 432 0.13 4.58 36.17
CA TYR A 432 -1.30 4.64 36.45
C TYR A 432 -1.65 3.92 37.76
N GLU A 433 -2.53 4.53 38.53
CA GLU A 433 -3.02 4.03 39.81
C GLU A 433 -4.54 3.85 39.77
N ILE A 434 -5.03 2.74 40.32
CA ILE A 434 -6.46 2.46 40.42
C ILE A 434 -6.94 2.96 41.79
N ASP A 435 -7.94 3.84 41.81
CA ASP A 435 -8.48 4.48 43.01
C ASP A 435 -9.32 3.50 43.87
N ILE A 436 -8.62 2.52 44.44
CA ILE A 436 -9.13 1.50 45.34
C ILE A 436 -8.03 1.31 46.41
N PRO A 437 -8.14 1.95 47.58
CA PRO A 437 -7.10 1.86 48.59
C PRO A 437 -7.00 0.46 49.21
N ASP A 438 -5.79 -0.09 49.25
CA ASP A 438 -5.43 -1.34 49.91
C ASP A 438 -5.59 -1.25 51.45
N ALA A 439 -5.20 -2.29 52.18
CA ALA A 439 -5.25 -2.29 53.66
C ALA A 439 -4.43 -1.16 54.31
N ASN A 440 -3.43 -0.63 53.60
CA ASN A 440 -2.53 0.44 54.06
C ASN A 440 -2.95 1.83 53.54
N GLY A 441 -4.04 1.93 52.78
CA GLY A 441 -4.49 3.17 52.18
C GLY A 441 -3.78 3.56 50.88
N LYS A 442 -3.00 2.65 50.28
CA LYS A 442 -2.28 2.87 49.02
C LYS A 442 -3.09 2.33 47.83
N ASN A 443 -3.10 3.05 46.72
CA ASN A 443 -3.74 2.62 45.48
C ASN A 443 -2.94 1.51 44.77
N TYR A 444 -3.65 0.64 44.05
CA TYR A 444 -3.02 -0.41 43.25
C TYR A 444 -2.41 0.16 41.96
N LEU A 445 -1.22 -0.29 41.61
CA LEU A 445 -0.60 0.03 40.32
C LEU A 445 -1.30 -0.73 39.19
N TRP A 446 -1.62 -0.02 38.12
CA TRP A 446 -2.23 -0.59 36.91
C TRP A 446 -1.36 -1.67 36.29
N GLN A 447 -0.04 -1.46 36.21
CA GLN A 447 0.90 -2.43 35.68
C GLN A 447 0.80 -3.78 36.42
N ASN A 448 0.88 -3.76 37.74
CA ASN A 448 0.81 -4.99 38.55
C ASN A 448 -0.52 -5.72 38.34
N PHE A 449 -1.63 -4.97 38.22
CA PHE A 449 -2.93 -5.55 37.92
C PHE A 449 -2.95 -6.23 36.54
N VAL A 450 -2.44 -5.55 35.50
CA VAL A 450 -2.39 -6.10 34.14
C VAL A 450 -1.55 -7.37 34.08
N GLU A 451 -0.37 -7.37 34.69
CA GLU A 451 0.51 -8.55 34.76
C GLU A 451 -0.21 -9.73 35.44
N ALA A 452 -0.81 -9.50 36.61
CA ALA A 452 -1.48 -10.56 37.36
C ALA A 452 -2.77 -11.07 36.69
N VAL A 453 -3.57 -10.18 36.09
CA VAL A 453 -4.82 -10.59 35.42
C VAL A 453 -4.54 -11.26 34.08
N ASN A 454 -3.50 -10.86 33.35
CA ASN A 454 -3.15 -11.46 32.07
C ASN A 454 -2.70 -12.92 32.21
N ASP A 455 -2.04 -13.27 33.32
CA ASP A 455 -1.79 -14.67 33.70
C ASP A 455 -3.12 -15.44 33.82
N LYS A 456 -4.11 -14.87 34.53
CA LYS A 456 -5.43 -15.50 34.70
C LYS A 456 -6.21 -15.62 33.40
N ILE A 457 -6.11 -14.62 32.52
CA ILE A 457 -6.74 -14.64 31.19
C ILE A 457 -6.13 -15.77 30.36
N LEU A 458 -4.80 -15.90 30.36
CA LEU A 458 -4.11 -16.93 29.59
C LEU A 458 -4.42 -18.34 30.13
N ASP A 459 -4.38 -18.52 31.44
CA ASP A 459 -4.75 -19.79 32.10
C ASP A 459 -6.19 -20.22 31.77
N LEU A 460 -7.11 -19.25 31.66
CA LEU A 460 -8.52 -19.52 31.43
C LEU A 460 -8.87 -19.73 29.96
N THR A 461 -8.27 -18.94 29.06
CA THR A 461 -8.71 -18.84 27.66
C THR A 461 -7.72 -19.43 26.66
N GLU A 462 -6.50 -19.77 27.10
CA GLU A 462 -5.39 -20.19 26.25
C GLU A 462 -5.09 -19.20 25.11
N SER A 463 -5.47 -17.93 25.27
CA SER A 463 -5.47 -16.91 24.22
C SER A 463 -4.83 -15.61 24.70
N GLU A 464 -3.64 -15.30 24.19
CA GLU A 464 -2.95 -14.02 24.42
C GLU A 464 -3.75 -12.82 23.90
N ASP A 465 -4.53 -13.02 22.84
CA ASP A 465 -5.30 -11.95 22.20
C ASP A 465 -6.35 -11.31 23.12
N LYS A 466 -6.84 -12.05 24.11
CA LYS A 466 -7.84 -11.57 25.09
C LYS A 466 -7.21 -10.80 26.25
N GLN A 467 -5.89 -10.77 26.35
CA GLN A 467 -5.17 -10.05 27.41
C GLN A 467 -5.38 -8.54 27.32
N LEU A 468 -5.05 -7.84 28.40
CA LEU A 468 -5.14 -6.39 28.49
C LEU A 468 -3.78 -5.76 28.15
N GLY A 469 -3.78 -4.84 27.19
CA GLY A 469 -2.61 -4.00 26.92
C GLY A 469 -2.48 -2.82 27.88
N GLU A 470 -1.29 -2.20 27.88
CA GLU A 470 -0.92 -1.15 28.82
C GLU A 470 -1.84 0.09 28.72
N PHE A 471 -2.39 0.39 27.53
CA PHE A 471 -3.30 1.51 27.28
C PHE A 471 -4.77 1.09 27.18
N PHE A 472 -5.15 -0.09 27.69
CA PHE A 472 -6.54 -0.56 27.67
C PHE A 472 -7.50 0.42 28.36
N ILE A 473 -7.01 1.11 29.39
CA ILE A 473 -7.73 2.17 30.10
C ILE A 473 -6.84 3.40 30.22
N LYS A 474 -7.45 4.58 30.07
CA LYS A 474 -6.82 5.88 30.34
C LYS A 474 -7.31 6.42 31.69
N PRO A 475 -6.46 7.07 32.50
CA PRO A 475 -6.87 7.70 33.76
C PRO A 475 -7.89 8.83 33.53
N ASP A 476 -8.64 9.17 34.57
CA ASP A 476 -9.61 10.27 34.54
C ASP A 476 -8.94 11.62 34.85
N ASN A 477 -8.05 11.64 35.85
CA ASN A 477 -7.32 12.83 36.28
C ASN A 477 -5.87 12.48 36.63
N GLY A 478 -4.91 13.14 35.98
CA GLY A 478 -3.50 12.82 36.15
C GLY A 478 -3.24 11.34 35.83
N ASN A 479 -2.71 10.59 36.80
CA ASN A 479 -2.43 9.17 36.67
C ASN A 479 -3.49 8.27 37.36
N ILE A 480 -4.60 8.83 37.83
CA ILE A 480 -5.58 8.09 38.63
C ILE A 480 -6.73 7.61 37.75
N ILE A 481 -6.98 6.30 37.78
CA ILE A 481 -8.14 5.62 37.21
C ILE A 481 -9.21 5.52 38.30
N SER A 482 -10.35 6.18 38.11
CA SER A 482 -11.46 6.09 39.07
C SER A 482 -12.00 4.65 39.17
N LYS A 483 -12.52 4.30 40.34
CA LYS A 483 -13.19 3.02 40.58
C LYS A 483 -14.31 2.77 39.57
N GLU A 484 -15.12 3.78 39.28
CA GLU A 484 -16.27 3.67 38.36
C GLU A 484 -15.81 3.33 36.94
N ARG A 485 -14.74 3.98 36.47
CA ARG A 485 -14.17 3.72 35.14
C ARG A 485 -13.52 2.35 35.07
N PHE A 486 -12.78 1.97 36.11
CA PHE A 486 -12.18 0.64 36.21
C PHE A 486 -13.23 -0.47 36.17
N LEU A 487 -14.31 -0.32 36.95
CA LEU A 487 -15.45 -1.25 36.93
C LEU A 487 -16.12 -1.32 35.55
N GLY A 488 -16.45 -0.16 34.97
CA GLY A 488 -17.21 -0.09 33.73
C GLY A 488 -16.44 -0.51 32.47
N LYS A 489 -15.10 -0.43 32.48
CA LYS A 489 -14.27 -0.82 31.32
C LYS A 489 -13.54 -2.14 31.54
N VAL A 490 -12.73 -2.22 32.59
CA VAL A 490 -11.82 -3.36 32.80
C VAL A 490 -12.59 -4.54 33.36
N MET A 491 -13.25 -4.36 34.50
CA MET A 491 -14.00 -5.47 35.13
C MET A 491 -15.17 -5.93 34.26
N PHE A 492 -15.81 -5.01 33.54
CA PHE A 492 -16.87 -5.37 32.60
C PHE A 492 -16.32 -6.22 31.44
N TYR A 493 -15.20 -5.82 30.80
CA TYR A 493 -14.57 -6.62 29.74
C TYR A 493 -14.16 -8.02 30.24
N LEU A 494 -13.52 -8.11 31.41
CA LEU A 494 -13.13 -9.39 32.01
C LEU A 494 -14.34 -10.29 32.27
N TRP A 495 -15.49 -9.70 32.61
CA TRP A 495 -16.74 -10.43 32.81
C TRP A 495 -17.40 -10.83 31.48
N SER A 496 -17.54 -9.90 30.55
CA SER A 496 -18.38 -10.03 29.35
C SER A 496 -17.68 -10.69 28.16
N GLU A 497 -16.35 -10.58 28.07
CA GLU A 497 -15.56 -11.09 26.94
C GLU A 497 -14.63 -12.23 27.34
N VAL A 498 -13.98 -12.13 28.50
CA VAL A 498 -13.04 -13.16 28.97
C VAL A 498 -13.77 -14.30 29.66
N CYS A 499 -14.55 -14.00 30.70
CA CYS A 499 -15.27 -15.01 31.49
C CYS A 499 -16.66 -15.37 30.95
N LYS A 500 -17.02 -14.93 29.74
CA LYS A 500 -18.39 -15.07 29.19
C LYS A 500 -18.89 -16.51 29.17
N ASP A 501 -18.03 -17.41 28.71
CA ASP A 501 -18.33 -18.83 28.52
C ASP A 501 -18.02 -19.65 29.79
N GLU A 502 -17.45 -19.00 30.80
CA GLU A 502 -16.97 -19.63 32.01
C GLU A 502 -17.98 -19.45 33.14
N HIS A 503 -18.69 -20.54 33.45
CA HIS A 503 -19.60 -20.59 34.59
C HIS A 503 -18.85 -20.51 35.93
N LYS A 504 -19.62 -20.57 37.04
CA LYS A 504 -19.13 -20.49 38.43
C LYS A 504 -17.84 -21.26 38.75
N ASN A 505 -17.49 -22.32 38.03
CA ASN A 505 -16.35 -23.17 38.35
C ASN A 505 -15.03 -22.68 37.71
N GLY A 506 -15.04 -22.21 36.46
CA GLY A 506 -13.83 -21.80 35.74
C GLY A 506 -13.48 -20.32 35.87
N SER A 507 -14.45 -19.44 36.15
CA SER A 507 -14.17 -18.00 36.27
C SER A 507 -13.25 -17.65 37.44
N PHE A 508 -12.30 -16.73 37.19
CA PHE A 508 -11.45 -16.14 38.22
C PHE A 508 -12.12 -14.99 38.99
N PHE A 509 -13.41 -14.70 38.77
CA PHE A 509 -14.19 -13.75 39.58
C PHE A 509 -14.53 -14.36 40.95
N ARG A 510 -13.48 -14.52 41.76
CA ARG A 510 -13.53 -15.11 43.10
C ARG A 510 -12.81 -14.22 44.08
N ALA A 511 -13.32 -14.16 45.30
CA ALA A 511 -12.69 -13.42 46.39
C ALA A 511 -12.83 -14.20 47.70
N LYS A 512 -11.89 -14.01 48.63
CA LYS A 512 -12.00 -14.57 49.98
C LYS A 512 -13.06 -13.81 50.76
N ILE A 513 -14.20 -14.45 50.99
CA ILE A 513 -15.32 -13.94 51.80
C ILE A 513 -15.46 -14.87 53.00
N ASN A 514 -15.27 -14.36 54.22
CA ASN A 514 -15.29 -15.16 55.46
C ASN A 514 -14.31 -16.36 55.41
N ASP A 515 -13.06 -16.11 55.01
CA ASP A 515 -11.98 -17.11 54.87
C ASP A 515 -12.23 -18.25 53.87
N LYS A 516 -13.29 -18.16 53.07
CA LYS A 516 -13.56 -19.07 51.95
C LYS A 516 -13.51 -18.31 50.64
N GLU A 517 -12.86 -18.90 49.65
CA GLU A 517 -12.88 -18.38 48.29
C GLU A 517 -14.26 -18.66 47.67
N ASP A 518 -15.00 -17.60 47.34
CA ASP A 518 -16.34 -17.69 46.78
C ASP A 518 -16.45 -16.89 45.48
N PHE A 519 -17.29 -17.39 44.57
CA PHE A 519 -17.56 -16.75 43.29
C PHE A 519 -18.48 -15.54 43.46
N PHE A 520 -18.25 -14.50 42.67
CA PHE A 520 -19.13 -13.33 42.64
C PHE A 520 -19.47 -12.92 41.20
N THR A 521 -20.64 -12.29 41.05
CA THR A 521 -21.10 -11.76 39.76
C THR A 521 -20.65 -10.32 39.56
N PHE A 522 -20.67 -9.84 38.31
CA PHE A 522 -20.41 -8.42 38.06
C PHE A 522 -21.37 -7.49 38.83
N GLN A 523 -22.63 -7.90 39.06
CA GLN A 523 -23.57 -7.11 39.86
C GLN A 523 -23.15 -7.02 41.33
N ASP A 524 -22.50 -8.05 41.87
CA ASP A 524 -22.03 -8.05 43.26
C ASP A 524 -20.97 -6.97 43.51
N LEU A 525 -20.19 -6.58 42.50
CA LEU A 525 -19.22 -5.48 42.60
C LEU A 525 -19.85 -4.13 42.96
N TYR A 526 -21.15 -3.96 42.68
CA TYR A 526 -21.92 -2.76 43.03
C TYR A 526 -22.70 -2.93 44.34
N LYS A 527 -23.08 -4.15 44.71
CA LYS A 527 -23.92 -4.44 45.89
C LYS A 527 -23.11 -4.68 47.15
N LYS A 528 -21.98 -5.38 47.06
CA LYS A 528 -21.18 -5.80 48.20
C LYS A 528 -20.05 -4.80 48.41
N LYS A 529 -20.09 -4.11 49.55
CA LYS A 529 -19.01 -3.21 49.97
C LYS A 529 -17.70 -4.01 50.07
N ASP A 530 -16.60 -3.41 49.63
CA ASP A 530 -15.24 -3.95 49.70
C ASP A 530 -14.95 -5.23 48.87
N LEU A 531 -15.93 -5.79 48.15
CA LEU A 531 -15.72 -6.99 47.32
C LEU A 531 -14.64 -6.79 46.26
N LEU A 532 -14.68 -5.65 45.57
CA LEU A 532 -13.66 -5.31 44.56
C LEU A 532 -12.26 -5.27 45.18
N LYS A 533 -12.14 -4.73 46.40
CA LYS A 533 -10.87 -4.70 47.13
C LYS A 533 -10.40 -6.11 47.47
N LEU A 534 -11.28 -6.97 48.00
CA LEU A 534 -10.94 -8.37 48.30
C LEU A 534 -10.49 -9.15 47.06
N PHE A 535 -11.10 -8.87 45.91
CA PHE A 535 -10.66 -9.43 44.63
C PHE A 535 -9.25 -8.94 44.25
N MET A 536 -8.99 -7.63 44.34
CA MET A 536 -7.68 -7.05 44.04
C MET A 536 -6.58 -7.58 44.99
N ASP A 537 -6.85 -7.64 46.29
CA ASP A 537 -5.95 -8.20 47.30
C ASP A 537 -5.62 -9.67 47.00
N GLY A 538 -6.61 -10.47 46.61
CA GLY A 538 -6.42 -11.88 46.26
C GLY A 538 -5.66 -12.09 44.96
N LEU A 539 -5.93 -11.25 43.93
CA LEU A 539 -5.29 -11.32 42.63
C LEU A 539 -3.80 -10.94 42.71
N LEU A 540 -3.47 -9.93 43.54
CA LEU A 540 -2.12 -9.36 43.66
C LEU A 540 -1.31 -9.94 44.82
N ALA A 541 -1.87 -10.92 45.55
CA ALA A 541 -1.13 -11.61 46.60
C ALA A 541 0.09 -12.35 46.00
N PRO A 542 1.25 -12.34 46.67
CA PRO A 542 2.42 -13.07 46.20
C PRO A 542 2.08 -14.56 46.05
N LYS A 543 2.44 -15.14 44.90
CA LYS A 543 2.32 -16.58 44.66
C LYS A 543 3.23 -17.30 45.67
N ASN A 544 2.64 -18.06 46.58
CA ASN A 544 3.37 -18.87 47.57
C ASN A 544 4.10 -20.05 46.94
#